data_AF-A0A177HQU4-F1
#
_entry.id   AF-A0A177HQU4-F1
#
_cell.length_a   1.000
_cell.length_b   1.000
_cell.length_c   1.000
_cell.angle_alpha   90.00
_cell.angle_beta   90.00
_cell.angle_gamma   90.00
#
_symmetry.space_group_name_H-M   'P 1'
#
loop_
_entity.id
_entity.type
_entity.pdbx_description
1 polymer ?
#
loop_
_entity_poly.entity_id
_entity_poly.type
_entity_poly.pdbx_seq_one_letter_code
_entity_poly.pdbx_strand_id
1 'polypeptide(L)'
;MTFRDRNPKPGRGRRPAALASVTTLPAAPPAGLGATGTAQAATVDAGSWYELINRGSGKALDISGASTAEGTAVQQWTRNGGAHQRFQFVDSGDGYYRLKAQHSGKVLDVHGWSGADHADIVQWGDTNGLNQQFRLEDSADGYVRLINRNSGKAVEVRNAATTDGAKVVQFTDWDGANQQWQLVPVKGVLEQVHTAGRVKNLGKTVQFSWPGVYFEGRFRGTGLGVVLDCAAADYDVQVDGATVATLVTPGDTTHWINGLRDGEHTVRVVKRNDTPGDTSTFGGFVAAPGGAVLSKPAARDRQIEFIGDSLTVGYGNVSGTRDCNPEQLKRNTNTDVSYGALTARQLDADYQINGFSGLGMVRNVAGISPDVTYRTYYDRALLNVDGDVWQNPGTWRPQIVVVNLGSNDFSDLTPGEPWTPDSLAAAYRTAYGEFLRKLRTRYGAGTTLVAVGFDGNAEHVRQVVEARNDAGDSGVHYWFLDQSGLDFLGCDRHTSAHDDRVIADRLAPFLSSLPTGW
;
A
#
# COMPACT_ATOMS: atom_id res chain seq x y z
N MET A 1 41.77 -53.11 -63.77
CA MET A 1 40.97 -52.94 -65.01
C MET A 1 39.63 -52.35 -64.61
N THR A 2 39.49 -51.02 -64.62
CA THR A 2 39.21 -50.13 -65.76
C THR A 2 37.72 -49.97 -66.12
N PHE A 3 37.25 -48.73 -65.94
CA PHE A 3 36.47 -47.91 -66.89
C PHE A 3 34.96 -48.19 -67.01
N ARG A 4 34.07 -47.24 -66.66
CA ARG A 4 33.67 -45.97 -67.33
C ARG A 4 32.48 -46.15 -68.28
N ASP A 5 31.49 -45.28 -68.06
CA ASP A 5 30.60 -44.59 -69.00
C ASP A 5 29.78 -45.41 -70.01
N ARG A 6 28.47 -45.12 -70.10
CA ARG A 6 27.91 -44.15 -71.07
C ARG A 6 26.38 -44.18 -71.08
N ASN A 7 25.82 -42.98 -71.13
CA ASN A 7 24.43 -42.65 -71.42
C ASN A 7 24.15 -42.74 -72.93
N PRO A 8 22.89 -42.96 -73.37
CA PRO A 8 22.38 -42.15 -74.47
C PRO A 8 20.89 -41.71 -74.33
N LYS A 9 20.64 -40.46 -74.74
CA LYS A 9 19.33 -39.84 -75.11
C LYS A 9 18.93 -40.24 -76.56
N PRO A 10 17.95 -39.61 -77.28
CA PRO A 10 16.65 -38.95 -76.96
C PRO A 10 15.48 -39.41 -77.90
N GLY A 11 14.25 -38.93 -77.66
CA GLY A 11 13.14 -38.99 -78.64
C GLY A 11 12.13 -37.85 -78.47
N ARG A 12 11.93 -37.06 -79.54
CA ARG A 12 11.20 -35.78 -79.62
C ARG A 12 9.68 -35.94 -79.81
N GLY A 13 8.90 -34.95 -79.36
CA GLY A 13 7.48 -34.78 -79.75
C GLY A 13 6.82 -33.45 -79.37
N ARG A 14 7.07 -32.40 -80.19
CA ARG A 14 6.29 -31.19 -80.55
C ARG A 14 5.34 -30.46 -79.54
N ARG A 15 5.55 -29.14 -79.44
CA ARG A 15 4.66 -28.06 -78.92
C ARG A 15 3.61 -27.62 -79.97
N PRO A 16 2.52 -26.91 -79.59
CA PRO A 16 2.49 -25.42 -79.45
C PRO A 16 1.77 -24.95 -78.15
N ALA A 17 2.31 -24.01 -77.36
CA ALA A 17 2.25 -22.54 -77.42
C ALA A 17 0.92 -21.91 -76.94
N ALA A 18 0.90 -21.42 -75.69
CA ALA A 18 0.26 -20.17 -75.25
C ALA A 18 0.79 -19.77 -73.83
N LEU A 19 1.04 -18.47 -73.65
CA LEU A 19 1.57 -17.73 -72.49
C LEU A 19 0.68 -17.85 -71.24
N ALA A 20 1.03 -17.49 -70.00
CA ALA A 20 2.25 -17.20 -69.24
C ALA A 20 1.77 -16.97 -67.79
N SER A 21 2.49 -17.46 -66.77
CA SER A 21 2.56 -16.90 -65.41
C SER A 21 3.63 -17.70 -64.65
N VAL A 22 4.80 -17.11 -64.52
CA VAL A 22 5.98 -17.69 -63.87
C VAL A 22 5.82 -17.52 -62.36
N THR A 23 5.59 -18.62 -61.64
CA THR A 23 5.86 -18.71 -60.20
C THR A 23 7.24 -19.31 -60.04
N THR A 24 8.21 -18.46 -59.72
CA THR A 24 9.56 -18.85 -59.28
C THR A 24 9.46 -19.54 -57.92
N LEU A 25 9.75 -20.85 -57.87
CA LEU A 25 10.13 -21.56 -56.66
C LEU A 25 11.64 -21.30 -56.43
N PRO A 26 12.05 -20.63 -55.35
CA PRO A 26 13.46 -20.57 -54.98
C PRO A 26 13.89 -21.87 -54.31
N ALA A 27 15.09 -22.30 -54.69
CA ALA A 27 15.81 -23.44 -54.13
C ALA A 27 16.02 -23.30 -52.62
N ALA A 28 15.88 -24.42 -51.90
CA ALA A 28 16.21 -24.50 -50.48
C ALA A 28 17.74 -24.35 -50.27
N PRO A 29 18.21 -23.43 -49.42
CA PRO A 29 19.59 -23.40 -48.96
C PRO A 29 19.84 -24.49 -47.90
N PRO A 30 21.11 -24.91 -47.70
CA PRO A 30 21.45 -25.90 -46.69
C PRO A 30 21.12 -25.38 -45.29
N ALA A 31 20.69 -26.29 -44.41
CA ALA A 31 20.40 -26.04 -43.01
C ALA A 31 21.59 -25.34 -42.33
N GLY A 32 21.43 -24.05 -42.06
CA GLY A 32 22.33 -23.26 -41.23
C GLY A 32 22.21 -23.71 -39.78
N LEU A 33 23.37 -23.82 -39.13
CA LEU A 33 23.52 -23.91 -37.68
C LEU A 33 22.54 -22.95 -37.00
N GLY A 34 21.73 -23.48 -36.08
CA GLY A 34 20.76 -22.72 -35.32
C GLY A 34 21.46 -21.52 -34.67
N ALA A 35 21.00 -20.33 -35.03
CA ALA A 35 21.29 -19.12 -34.28
C ALA A 35 20.78 -19.37 -32.85
N THR A 36 21.71 -19.51 -31.91
CA THR A 36 21.43 -19.40 -30.48
C THR A 36 20.72 -18.07 -30.29
N GLY A 37 19.44 -18.12 -29.89
CA GLY A 37 18.72 -16.92 -29.47
C GLY A 37 19.57 -16.21 -28.43
N THR A 38 19.90 -14.95 -28.66
CA THR A 38 20.50 -14.10 -27.64
C THR A 38 19.52 -14.01 -26.48
N ALA A 39 19.85 -14.65 -25.36
CA ALA A 39 19.12 -14.53 -24.11
C ALA A 39 19.00 -13.04 -23.75
N GLN A 40 17.80 -12.63 -23.38
CA GLN A 40 17.50 -11.25 -23.02
C GLN A 40 17.79 -11.10 -21.53
N ALA A 41 18.91 -10.44 -21.21
CA ALA A 41 19.37 -10.26 -19.83
C ALA A 41 18.23 -9.83 -18.88
N ALA A 42 18.12 -10.49 -17.74
CA ALA A 42 17.20 -10.11 -16.67
C ALA A 42 17.24 -8.58 -16.41
N THR A 43 16.13 -7.91 -16.69
CA THR A 43 15.99 -6.46 -16.45
C THR A 43 15.74 -6.22 -14.97
N VAL A 44 16.69 -5.59 -14.28
CA VAL A 44 16.52 -5.12 -12.91
C VAL A 44 15.99 -3.68 -12.91
N ASP A 45 14.97 -3.41 -12.10
CA ASP A 45 14.60 -2.04 -11.76
C ASP A 45 15.63 -1.44 -10.78
N ALA A 46 16.45 -0.52 -11.28
CA ALA A 46 17.49 0.16 -10.49
C ALA A 46 16.92 1.03 -9.35
N GLY A 47 15.63 1.36 -9.37
CA GLY A 47 14.95 2.05 -8.26
C GLY A 47 14.55 1.12 -7.10
N SER A 48 14.58 -0.19 -7.33
CA SER A 48 14.14 -1.21 -6.37
C SER A 48 15.29 -1.80 -5.56
N TRP A 49 14.97 -2.22 -4.33
CA TRP A 49 15.84 -3.07 -3.51
C TRP A 49 15.51 -4.54 -3.78
N TYR A 50 16.49 -5.43 -3.72
CA TYR A 50 16.32 -6.86 -3.92
C TYR A 50 16.94 -7.66 -2.79
N GLU A 51 16.33 -8.77 -2.45
CA GLU A 51 16.97 -9.84 -1.70
C GLU A 51 17.36 -10.93 -2.70
N LEU A 52 18.62 -11.38 -2.63
CA LEU A 52 19.15 -12.41 -3.52
C LEU A 52 19.07 -13.75 -2.80
N ILE A 53 18.18 -14.63 -3.25
CA ILE A 53 17.93 -15.93 -2.59
C ILE A 53 18.63 -17.04 -3.36
N ASN A 54 19.56 -17.74 -2.72
CA ASN A 54 20.29 -18.81 -3.36
C ASN A 54 19.38 -20.01 -3.68
N ARG A 55 19.47 -20.57 -4.90
CA ARG A 55 18.65 -21.71 -5.30
C ARG A 55 18.94 -22.97 -4.47
N GLY A 56 20.21 -23.22 -4.18
CA GLY A 56 20.64 -24.43 -3.47
C GLY A 56 20.21 -24.49 -2.01
N SER A 57 20.17 -23.35 -1.32
CA SER A 57 19.89 -23.29 0.13
C SER A 57 18.58 -22.62 0.52
N GLY A 58 17.97 -21.81 -0.37
CA GLY A 58 16.83 -20.96 -0.05
C GLY A 58 17.17 -19.79 0.88
N LYS A 59 18.46 -19.52 1.13
CA LYS A 59 18.95 -18.46 2.03
C LYS A 59 19.33 -17.19 1.28
N ALA A 60 19.32 -16.06 1.98
CA ALA A 60 19.60 -14.75 1.40
C ALA A 60 21.11 -14.43 1.41
N LEU A 61 21.57 -13.70 0.39
CA LEU A 61 22.85 -13.00 0.41
C LEU A 61 22.85 -11.97 1.56
N ASP A 62 23.93 -11.93 2.34
CA ASP A 62 23.94 -11.26 3.64
C ASP A 62 25.32 -10.63 3.94
N ILE A 63 25.33 -9.38 4.39
CA ILE A 63 26.54 -8.76 4.95
C ILE A 63 26.67 -9.14 6.43
N SER A 64 27.74 -9.88 6.74
CA SER A 64 27.92 -10.50 8.06
C SER A 64 27.76 -9.52 9.21
N GLY A 65 26.84 -9.84 10.12
CA GLY A 65 26.57 -9.09 11.35
C GLY A 65 26.03 -7.68 11.13
N ALA A 66 25.49 -7.38 9.94
CA ALA A 66 25.08 -6.02 9.54
C ALA A 66 26.20 -4.97 9.73
N SER A 67 27.46 -5.39 9.73
CA SER A 67 28.61 -4.51 9.90
C SER A 67 28.65 -3.48 8.76
N THR A 68 29.14 -2.28 9.06
CA THR A 68 29.39 -1.24 8.05
C THR A 68 30.87 -1.12 7.69
N ALA A 69 31.74 -1.97 8.24
CA ALA A 69 33.18 -1.96 7.99
C ALA A 69 33.54 -2.53 6.61
N GLU A 70 34.53 -1.92 5.95
CA GLU A 70 35.10 -2.43 4.70
C GLU A 70 35.79 -3.78 4.92
N GLY A 71 35.75 -4.65 3.91
CA GLY A 71 36.30 -5.99 3.99
C GLY A 71 35.45 -6.97 4.81
N THR A 72 34.29 -6.54 5.33
CA THR A 72 33.34 -7.47 5.97
C THR A 72 32.89 -8.50 4.92
N ALA A 73 32.97 -9.77 5.30
CA ALA A 73 32.59 -10.88 4.45
C ALA A 73 31.10 -10.86 4.10
N VAL A 74 30.81 -11.25 2.87
CA VAL A 74 29.46 -11.63 2.44
C VAL A 74 29.27 -13.11 2.69
N GLN A 75 28.12 -13.44 3.26
CA GLN A 75 27.71 -14.79 3.64
C GLN A 75 26.30 -15.06 3.13
N GLN A 76 25.82 -16.29 3.30
CA GLN A 76 24.38 -16.54 3.27
C GLN A 76 23.82 -16.59 4.69
N TRP A 77 22.57 -16.16 4.84
CA TRP A 77 21.84 -16.26 6.11
C TRP A 77 20.35 -16.48 5.88
N THR A 78 19.67 -17.03 6.88
CA THR A 78 18.21 -17.16 6.88
C THR A 78 17.58 -15.79 6.59
N ARG A 79 16.66 -15.75 5.62
CA ARG A 79 15.99 -14.53 5.19
C ARG A 79 15.27 -13.89 6.38
N ASN A 80 15.70 -12.70 6.78
CA ASN A 80 15.16 -11.99 7.94
C ASN A 80 14.64 -10.58 7.59
N GLY A 81 14.78 -10.17 6.32
CA GLY A 81 14.35 -8.84 5.88
C GLY A 81 15.25 -7.70 6.38
N GLY A 82 16.42 -7.98 6.94
CA GLY A 82 17.36 -6.97 7.39
C GLY A 82 17.87 -6.12 6.23
N ALA A 83 18.20 -4.85 6.49
CA ALA A 83 18.77 -3.96 5.47
C ALA A 83 20.14 -4.46 4.93
N HIS A 84 20.82 -5.34 5.67
CA HIS A 84 22.07 -6.00 5.25
C HIS A 84 21.87 -7.20 4.31
N GLN A 85 20.62 -7.60 4.04
CA GLN A 85 20.25 -8.61 3.04
C GLN A 85 19.64 -7.98 1.77
N ARG A 86 19.56 -6.64 1.71
CA ARG A 86 18.87 -5.90 0.65
C ARG A 86 19.88 -5.12 -0.18
N PHE A 87 19.85 -5.35 -1.49
CA PHE A 87 20.81 -4.79 -2.44
C PHE A 87 20.09 -4.03 -3.55
N GLN A 88 20.57 -2.85 -3.87
CA GLN A 88 20.15 -2.09 -5.04
C GLN A 88 21.17 -2.29 -6.16
N PHE A 89 20.69 -2.53 -7.38
CA PHE A 89 21.54 -2.59 -8.57
C PHE A 89 21.80 -1.17 -9.06
N VAL A 90 23.05 -0.72 -8.97
CA VAL A 90 23.51 0.58 -9.43
C VAL A 90 24.21 0.39 -10.76
N ASP A 91 23.71 1.04 -11.81
CA ASP A 91 24.26 0.92 -13.17
C ASP A 91 25.75 1.35 -13.22
N SER A 92 26.54 0.56 -13.95
CA SER A 92 27.95 0.78 -14.26
C SER A 92 28.21 0.80 -15.77
N GLY A 93 27.17 0.75 -16.60
CA GLY A 93 27.24 0.71 -18.06
C GLY A 93 27.47 -0.70 -18.62
N ASP A 94 27.21 -0.86 -19.91
CA ASP A 94 27.42 -2.11 -20.67
C ASP A 94 26.74 -3.36 -20.07
N GLY A 95 25.63 -3.18 -19.34
CA GLY A 95 24.90 -4.27 -18.69
C GLY A 95 25.54 -4.77 -17.38
N TYR A 96 26.49 -4.02 -16.81
CA TYR A 96 27.08 -4.30 -15.51
C TYR A 96 26.50 -3.40 -14.43
N TYR A 97 26.43 -3.94 -13.22
CA TYR A 97 25.91 -3.28 -12.04
C TYR A 97 26.84 -3.46 -10.86
N ARG A 98 26.82 -2.49 -9.94
CA ARG A 98 27.26 -2.68 -8.57
C ARG A 98 26.06 -3.03 -7.71
N LEU A 99 26.22 -3.94 -6.77
CA LEU A 99 25.17 -4.29 -5.81
C LEU A 99 25.42 -3.57 -4.49
N LYS A 100 24.68 -2.49 -4.26
CA LYS A 100 24.81 -1.63 -3.08
C LYS A 100 23.96 -2.13 -1.93
N ALA A 101 24.56 -2.43 -0.77
CA ALA A 101 23.84 -2.85 0.43
C ALA A 101 23.06 -1.68 1.07
N GLN A 102 21.82 -1.92 1.49
CA GLN A 102 20.93 -0.87 2.00
C GLN A 102 21.43 -0.23 3.30
N HIS A 103 21.99 -1.02 4.22
CA HIS A 103 22.36 -0.54 5.56
C HIS A 103 23.66 0.26 5.57
N SER A 104 24.65 -0.10 4.74
CA SER A 104 25.99 0.50 4.75
C SER A 104 26.25 1.46 3.59
N GLY A 105 25.45 1.38 2.52
CA GLY A 105 25.69 2.10 1.28
C GLY A 105 26.93 1.65 0.50
N LYS A 106 27.61 0.58 0.95
CA LYS A 106 28.78 -0.04 0.30
C LYS A 106 28.34 -1.07 -0.74
N VAL A 107 29.26 -1.48 -1.59
CA VAL A 107 28.98 -2.41 -2.70
C VAL A 107 29.69 -3.75 -2.53
N LEU A 108 29.13 -4.79 -3.16
CA LEU A 108 29.82 -6.07 -3.35
C LEU A 108 31.17 -5.87 -4.07
N ASP A 109 32.19 -6.57 -3.61
CA ASP A 109 33.56 -6.45 -4.06
C ASP A 109 34.24 -7.83 -4.06
N VAL A 110 34.89 -8.18 -5.17
CA VAL A 110 35.83 -9.31 -5.21
C VAL A 110 37.13 -8.86 -4.53
N HIS A 111 37.38 -9.41 -3.34
CA HIS A 111 38.44 -8.92 -2.47
C HIS A 111 39.81 -8.97 -3.15
N GLY A 112 40.51 -7.83 -3.11
CA GLY A 112 41.86 -7.70 -3.66
C GLY A 112 41.94 -7.87 -5.19
N TRP A 113 40.83 -7.67 -5.92
CA TRP A 113 40.76 -7.84 -7.38
C TRP A 113 41.18 -9.25 -7.86
N SER A 114 41.10 -10.23 -6.97
CA SER A 114 41.58 -11.58 -7.25
C SER A 114 40.84 -12.21 -8.42
N GLY A 115 41.57 -12.89 -9.31
CA GLY A 115 41.00 -13.75 -10.36
C GLY A 115 40.90 -15.22 -9.95
N ALA A 116 41.26 -15.57 -8.70
CA ALA A 116 41.29 -16.95 -8.24
C ALA A 116 39.90 -17.48 -7.88
N ASP A 117 39.73 -18.79 -8.05
CA ASP A 117 38.59 -19.51 -7.48
C ASP A 117 38.59 -19.42 -5.96
N HIS A 118 37.39 -19.29 -5.41
CA HIS A 118 37.11 -19.08 -4.00
C HIS A 118 37.70 -17.82 -3.37
N ALA A 119 38.01 -16.80 -4.18
CA ALA A 119 38.28 -15.47 -3.64
C ALA A 119 37.02 -14.96 -2.91
N ASP A 120 37.22 -14.37 -1.73
CA ASP A 120 36.14 -13.90 -0.88
C ASP A 120 35.40 -12.73 -1.55
N ILE A 121 34.08 -12.76 -1.43
CA ILE A 121 33.23 -11.62 -1.74
C ILE A 121 33.01 -10.84 -0.44
N VAL A 122 33.30 -9.54 -0.48
CA VAL A 122 33.21 -8.63 0.68
C VAL A 122 32.37 -7.41 0.33
N GLN A 123 32.00 -6.60 1.32
CA GLN A 123 31.60 -5.22 1.04
C GLN A 123 32.80 -4.27 1.06
N TRP A 124 32.78 -3.26 0.20
CA TRP A 124 33.78 -2.20 0.16
C TRP A 124 33.18 -0.85 -0.22
N GLY A 125 33.89 0.24 0.07
CA GLY A 125 33.56 1.55 -0.47
C GLY A 125 33.37 1.51 -2.00
N ASP A 126 32.39 2.25 -2.49
CA ASP A 126 32.03 2.25 -3.90
C ASP A 126 33.07 3.02 -4.72
N THR A 127 33.88 2.29 -5.49
CA THR A 127 34.93 2.84 -6.37
C THR A 127 34.59 2.67 -7.85
N ASN A 128 33.49 1.98 -8.16
CA ASN A 128 33.15 1.53 -9.51
C ASN A 128 34.27 0.76 -10.22
N GLY A 129 35.15 0.09 -9.47
CA GLY A 129 36.20 -0.76 -10.01
C GLY A 129 35.65 -2.01 -10.70
N LEU A 130 36.39 -2.62 -11.63
CA LEU A 130 35.92 -3.81 -12.38
C LEU A 130 35.66 -5.01 -11.46
N ASN A 131 36.33 -5.08 -10.31
CA ASN A 131 36.10 -6.09 -9.27
C ASN A 131 34.77 -5.88 -8.50
N GLN A 132 34.11 -4.73 -8.66
CA GLN A 132 32.81 -4.40 -8.05
C GLN A 132 31.65 -4.45 -9.06
N GLN A 133 31.94 -4.76 -10.33
CA GLN A 133 30.97 -4.76 -11.42
C GLN A 133 30.56 -6.18 -11.75
N PHE A 134 29.25 -6.44 -11.76
CA PHE A 134 28.67 -7.75 -12.02
C PHE A 134 27.59 -7.63 -13.09
N ARG A 135 27.61 -8.53 -14.08
CA ARG A 135 26.48 -8.70 -15.01
C ARG A 135 25.57 -9.82 -14.52
N LEU A 136 24.31 -9.73 -14.89
CA LEU A 136 23.33 -10.78 -14.66
C LEU A 136 23.32 -11.72 -15.87
N GLU A 137 23.55 -13.00 -15.65
CA GLU A 137 23.35 -14.04 -16.66
C GLU A 137 22.20 -14.95 -16.27
N ASP A 138 21.32 -15.24 -17.23
CA ASP A 138 20.13 -16.03 -16.96
C ASP A 138 20.46 -17.50 -16.69
N SER A 139 19.67 -18.09 -15.80
CA SER A 139 19.58 -19.52 -15.54
C SER A 139 18.12 -19.96 -15.69
N ALA A 140 17.88 -21.27 -15.80
CA ALA A 140 16.52 -21.79 -15.89
C ALA A 140 15.64 -21.38 -14.69
N ASP A 141 14.32 -21.31 -14.90
CA ASP A 141 13.31 -21.05 -13.88
C ASP A 141 13.36 -19.65 -13.23
N GLY A 142 13.90 -18.66 -13.95
CA GLY A 142 13.94 -17.26 -13.50
C GLY A 142 15.04 -16.96 -12.47
N TYR A 143 16.01 -17.85 -12.33
CA TYR A 143 17.24 -17.61 -11.57
C TYR A 143 18.28 -16.90 -12.42
N VAL A 144 19.24 -16.25 -11.77
CA VAL A 144 20.36 -15.55 -12.41
C VAL A 144 21.68 -15.88 -11.73
N ARG A 145 22.78 -15.74 -12.47
CA ARG A 145 24.15 -15.74 -11.94
C ARG A 145 24.69 -14.32 -11.96
N LEU A 146 25.48 -13.96 -10.96
CA LEU A 146 26.21 -12.69 -10.91
C LEU A 146 27.63 -12.92 -11.39
N ILE A 147 27.96 -12.46 -12.60
CA ILE A 147 29.27 -12.67 -13.21
C ILE A 147 30.12 -11.41 -13.09
N ASN A 148 31.24 -11.53 -12.40
CA ASN A 148 32.14 -10.40 -12.18
C ASN A 148 32.85 -9.96 -13.48
N ARG A 149 32.93 -8.64 -13.72
CA ARG A 149 33.53 -8.07 -14.94
C ARG A 149 35.04 -8.30 -15.03
N ASN A 150 35.74 -8.27 -13.90
CA ASN A 150 37.20 -8.44 -13.85
C ASN A 150 37.62 -9.90 -14.07
N SER A 151 36.97 -10.85 -13.40
CA SER A 151 37.39 -12.26 -13.40
C SER A 151 36.60 -13.17 -14.35
N GLY A 152 35.40 -12.75 -14.76
CA GLY A 152 34.47 -13.62 -15.49
C GLY A 152 33.89 -14.77 -14.66
N LYS A 153 34.03 -14.72 -13.33
CA LYS A 153 33.59 -15.77 -12.39
C LYS A 153 32.25 -15.43 -11.74
N ALA A 154 31.49 -16.46 -11.36
CA ALA A 154 30.19 -16.35 -10.74
C ALA A 154 30.30 -16.18 -9.22
N VAL A 155 29.43 -15.34 -8.63
CA VAL A 155 29.22 -15.26 -7.18
C VAL A 155 28.46 -16.51 -6.71
N GLU A 156 29.02 -17.25 -5.76
CA GLU A 156 28.48 -18.51 -5.27
C GLU A 156 28.56 -18.69 -3.75
N VAL A 157 27.67 -19.51 -3.21
CA VAL A 157 27.83 -20.05 -1.85
C VAL A 157 28.89 -21.14 -1.88
N ARG A 158 29.95 -20.98 -1.09
CA ARG A 158 31.11 -21.87 -1.09
C ARG A 158 30.71 -23.31 -0.78
N ASN A 159 31.17 -24.24 -1.62
CA ASN A 159 30.94 -25.68 -1.49
C ASN A 159 29.45 -26.08 -1.42
N ALA A 160 28.55 -25.27 -1.98
CA ALA A 160 27.10 -25.49 -1.92
C ALA A 160 26.55 -25.71 -0.50
N ALA A 161 27.18 -25.10 0.52
CA ALA A 161 26.74 -25.21 1.89
C ALA A 161 25.32 -24.65 2.07
N THR A 162 24.55 -25.21 3.02
CA THR A 162 23.16 -24.81 3.29
C THR A 162 22.97 -24.19 4.67
N THR A 163 24.05 -24.00 5.44
CA THR A 163 24.02 -23.42 6.79
C THR A 163 24.14 -21.90 6.77
N ASP A 164 23.56 -21.26 7.78
CA ASP A 164 23.78 -19.83 8.06
C ASP A 164 25.27 -19.56 8.31
N GLY A 165 25.76 -18.42 7.80
CA GLY A 165 27.15 -18.02 7.91
C GLY A 165 28.09 -18.65 6.89
N ALA A 166 27.60 -19.48 5.97
CA ALA A 166 28.45 -19.99 4.91
C ALA A 166 28.94 -18.84 4.00
N LYS A 167 30.24 -18.82 3.72
CA LYS A 167 30.88 -17.77 2.93
C LYS A 167 30.34 -17.72 1.50
N VAL A 168 30.18 -16.51 1.00
CA VAL A 168 30.00 -16.24 -0.44
C VAL A 168 31.35 -15.89 -1.05
N VAL A 169 31.66 -16.53 -2.17
CA VAL A 169 32.94 -16.43 -2.89
C VAL A 169 32.67 -16.27 -4.38
N GLN A 170 33.69 -15.98 -5.18
CA GLN A 170 33.60 -16.22 -6.62
C GLN A 170 34.14 -17.60 -6.99
N PHE A 171 33.63 -18.19 -8.07
CA PHE A 171 34.17 -19.42 -8.65
C PHE A 171 33.90 -19.47 -10.16
N THR A 172 34.66 -20.28 -10.87
CA THR A 172 34.42 -20.60 -12.30
C THR A 172 32.93 -20.85 -12.52
N ASP A 173 32.33 -20.20 -13.51
CA ASP A 173 30.90 -20.38 -13.80
C ASP A 173 30.67 -21.78 -14.40
N TRP A 174 29.80 -22.56 -13.76
CA TRP A 174 29.36 -23.87 -14.22
C TRP A 174 27.85 -24.04 -14.09
N ASP A 175 27.12 -22.94 -13.88
CA ASP A 175 25.67 -22.92 -13.67
C ASP A 175 25.16 -23.82 -12.54
N GLY A 176 25.96 -23.95 -11.47
CA GLY A 176 25.59 -24.72 -10.29
C GLY A 176 24.46 -24.04 -9.49
N ALA A 177 23.60 -24.83 -8.83
CA ALA A 177 22.51 -24.29 -8.01
C ALA A 177 22.99 -23.35 -6.88
N ASN A 178 24.23 -23.52 -6.40
CA ASN A 178 24.85 -22.62 -5.42
C ASN A 178 25.38 -21.31 -6.02
N GLN A 179 25.43 -21.18 -7.36
CA GLN A 179 25.78 -19.96 -8.11
C GLN A 179 24.53 -19.20 -8.61
N GLN A 180 23.35 -19.81 -8.47
CA GLN A 180 22.08 -19.30 -8.95
C GLN A 180 21.33 -18.55 -7.83
N TRP A 181 20.87 -17.36 -8.15
CA TRP A 181 20.18 -16.45 -7.25
C TRP A 181 18.82 -16.08 -7.83
N GLN A 182 17.78 -16.13 -7.00
CA GLN A 182 16.50 -15.51 -7.31
C GLN A 182 16.54 -14.06 -6.85
N LEU A 183 16.25 -13.12 -7.75
CA LEU A 183 16.09 -11.71 -7.39
C LEU A 183 14.66 -11.50 -6.88
N VAL A 184 14.52 -11.31 -5.57
CA VAL A 184 13.22 -11.03 -4.95
C VAL A 184 13.12 -9.52 -4.71
N PRO A 185 12.31 -8.77 -5.49
CA PRO A 185 12.14 -7.35 -5.26
C PRO A 185 11.50 -7.11 -3.90
N VAL A 186 12.11 -6.20 -3.14
CA VAL A 186 11.62 -5.70 -1.87
C VAL A 186 10.52 -4.69 -2.17
N LYS A 187 9.28 -5.17 -2.12
CA LYS A 187 8.10 -4.34 -2.32
C LYS A 187 7.81 -3.47 -1.09
N GLY A 188 7.48 -2.20 -1.30
CA GLY A 188 6.93 -1.37 -0.25
C GLY A 188 5.59 -1.91 0.26
N VAL A 189 5.16 -1.51 1.46
CA VAL A 189 3.89 -1.99 2.06
C VAL A 189 2.71 -1.71 1.13
N LEU A 190 2.64 -0.51 0.54
CA LEU A 190 1.54 -0.09 -0.35
C LEU A 190 1.51 -0.79 -1.72
N GLU A 191 2.54 -1.56 -2.06
CA GLU A 191 2.53 -2.45 -3.23
C GLU A 191 1.88 -3.81 -2.90
N GLN A 192 1.83 -4.17 -1.63
CA GLN A 192 1.30 -5.45 -1.13
C GLN A 192 -0.11 -5.32 -0.57
N VAL A 193 -0.52 -4.10 -0.18
CA VAL A 193 -1.82 -3.85 0.41
C VAL A 193 -2.58 -2.75 -0.31
N HIS A 194 -3.90 -2.86 -0.30
CA HIS A 194 -4.80 -1.78 -0.67
C HIS A 194 -5.18 -0.95 0.56
N THR A 195 -5.21 0.37 0.41
CA THR A 195 -5.74 1.29 1.42
C THR A 195 -6.25 2.55 0.71
N ALA A 196 -7.37 3.07 1.19
CA ALA A 196 -7.87 4.39 0.80
C ALA A 196 -7.57 5.46 1.87
N GLY A 197 -7.10 5.05 3.05
CA GLY A 197 -6.87 5.94 4.18
C GLY A 197 -5.77 6.97 3.94
N ARG A 198 -5.78 8.04 4.74
CA ARG A 198 -4.69 9.01 4.73
C ARG A 198 -3.48 8.45 5.47
N VAL A 199 -2.45 8.10 4.69
CA VAL A 199 -1.22 7.49 5.20
C VAL A 199 0.01 8.28 4.74
N LYS A 200 1.10 8.21 5.51
CA LYS A 200 2.45 8.60 5.08
C LYS A 200 3.23 7.33 4.74
N ASN A 201 3.68 7.23 3.50
CA ASN A 201 4.46 6.08 3.04
C ASN A 201 5.94 6.25 3.40
N LEU A 202 6.48 5.31 4.18
CA LEU A 202 7.90 5.23 4.53
C LEU A 202 8.60 4.04 3.84
N GLY A 203 7.98 3.49 2.79
CA GLY A 203 8.45 2.32 2.05
C GLY A 203 8.07 1.02 2.75
N LYS A 204 8.82 0.63 3.78
CA LYS A 204 8.59 -0.64 4.51
C LYS A 204 7.51 -0.55 5.58
N THR A 205 7.10 0.66 5.91
CA THR A 205 5.99 0.91 6.82
C THR A 205 5.17 2.08 6.31
N VAL A 206 3.96 2.18 6.82
CA VAL A 206 3.10 3.35 6.62
C VAL A 206 2.66 3.88 7.96
N GLN A 207 2.62 5.20 8.09
CA GLN A 207 2.14 5.88 9.29
C GLN A 207 0.77 6.50 9.04
N PHE A 208 -0.09 6.49 10.06
CA PHE A 208 -1.45 7.02 9.98
C PHE A 208 -2.00 7.33 11.38
N SER A 209 -2.96 8.25 11.46
CA SER A 209 -3.60 8.61 12.74
C SER A 209 -5.12 8.68 12.67
N TRP A 210 -5.69 8.98 11.48
CA TRP A 210 -7.13 9.07 11.30
C TRP A 210 -7.82 7.74 11.65
N PRO A 211 -9.02 7.78 12.26
CA PRO A 211 -9.78 6.58 12.57
C PRO A 211 -10.27 5.89 11.29
N GLY A 212 -10.58 4.59 11.38
CA GLY A 212 -11.12 3.83 10.25
C GLY A 212 -10.14 3.58 9.10
N VAL A 213 -8.88 4.03 9.20
CA VAL A 213 -7.83 3.65 8.23
C VAL A 213 -7.70 2.13 8.22
N TYR A 214 -7.76 1.55 7.02
CA TYR A 214 -7.73 0.12 6.81
C TYR A 214 -6.66 -0.29 5.80
N PHE A 215 -6.21 -1.55 5.91
CA PHE A 215 -5.33 -2.20 4.96
C PHE A 215 -5.94 -3.54 4.55
N GLU A 216 -6.14 -3.73 3.25
CA GLU A 216 -6.68 -4.95 2.66
C GLU A 216 -5.58 -5.69 1.89
N GLY A 217 -5.52 -7.00 2.04
CA GLY A 217 -4.52 -7.85 1.43
C GLY A 217 -5.07 -9.21 1.03
N ARG A 218 -4.23 -9.97 0.33
CA ARG A 218 -4.47 -11.37 0.01
C ARG A 218 -3.27 -12.21 0.39
N PHE A 219 -3.49 -13.42 0.84
CA PHE A 219 -2.42 -14.38 1.10
C PHE A 219 -2.89 -15.80 0.80
N ARG A 220 -1.93 -16.72 0.67
CA ARG A 220 -2.17 -18.16 0.60
C ARG A 220 -1.41 -18.85 1.73
N GLY A 221 -2.06 -19.77 2.44
CA GLY A 221 -1.44 -20.61 3.47
C GLY A 221 -2.29 -20.68 4.75
N THR A 222 -1.76 -21.32 5.78
CA THR A 222 -2.48 -21.66 7.01
C THR A 222 -2.40 -20.60 8.12
N GLY A 223 -1.74 -19.46 7.85
CA GLY A 223 -1.58 -18.39 8.82
C GLY A 223 -0.97 -17.11 8.24
N LEU A 224 -1.15 -16.01 8.97
CA LEU A 224 -0.74 -14.66 8.58
C LEU A 224 -0.33 -13.85 9.82
N GLY A 225 0.82 -13.21 9.76
CA GLY A 225 1.27 -12.18 10.67
C GLY A 225 0.85 -10.79 10.21
N VAL A 226 0.32 -9.99 11.12
CA VAL A 226 0.00 -8.57 10.95
C VAL A 226 1.04 -7.75 11.70
N VAL A 227 1.86 -6.99 10.98
CA VAL A 227 2.94 -6.17 11.58
C VAL A 227 2.40 -4.79 11.90
N LEU A 228 2.33 -4.44 13.18
CA LEU A 228 1.80 -3.16 13.68
C LEU A 228 2.72 -2.60 14.75
N ASP A 229 2.79 -1.27 14.82
CA ASP A 229 3.32 -0.53 15.95
C ASP A 229 2.35 0.59 16.32
N CYS A 230 1.55 0.36 17.35
CA CYS A 230 0.74 1.40 17.99
C CYS A 230 0.33 0.99 19.40
N ALA A 231 0.82 1.70 20.41
CA ALA A 231 0.42 1.49 21.81
C ALA A 231 -0.85 2.25 22.21
N ALA A 232 -1.46 3.01 21.29
CA ALA A 232 -2.58 3.89 21.58
C ALA A 232 -3.91 3.42 20.97
N ALA A 233 -3.91 2.79 19.80
CA ALA A 233 -5.13 2.47 19.06
C ALA A 233 -5.51 0.99 19.14
N ASP A 234 -6.79 0.72 18.86
CA ASP A 234 -7.33 -0.62 18.71
C ASP A 234 -7.61 -0.95 17.25
N TYR A 235 -7.53 -2.23 16.91
CA TYR A 235 -7.71 -2.71 15.55
C TYR A 235 -8.60 -3.95 15.51
N ASP A 236 -9.41 -4.07 14.48
CA ASP A 236 -9.99 -5.36 14.11
C ASP A 236 -9.18 -5.97 12.97
N VAL A 237 -8.95 -7.28 13.05
CA VAL A 237 -8.42 -8.09 11.95
C VAL A 237 -9.50 -9.04 11.48
N GLN A 238 -9.82 -8.94 10.20
CA GLN A 238 -10.80 -9.77 9.51
C GLN A 238 -10.09 -10.68 8.51
N VAL A 239 -10.46 -11.94 8.47
CA VAL A 239 -10.03 -12.92 7.45
C VAL A 239 -11.27 -13.48 6.78
N ASP A 240 -11.28 -13.49 5.45
CA ASP A 240 -12.44 -13.93 4.64
C ASP A 240 -13.76 -13.25 5.05
N GLY A 241 -13.68 -11.98 5.48
CA GLY A 241 -14.81 -11.16 5.90
C GLY A 241 -15.28 -11.36 7.35
N ALA A 242 -14.70 -12.31 8.10
CA ALA A 242 -15.01 -12.52 9.51
C ALA A 242 -13.95 -11.90 10.41
N THR A 243 -14.34 -11.17 11.47
CA THR A 243 -13.41 -10.70 12.50
C THR A 243 -12.84 -11.88 13.27
N VAL A 244 -11.53 -12.10 13.15
CA VAL A 244 -10.80 -13.19 13.80
C VAL A 244 -10.00 -12.73 15.01
N ALA A 245 -9.71 -11.43 15.11
CA ALA A 245 -9.03 -10.84 16.26
C ALA A 245 -9.42 -9.36 16.43
N THR A 246 -9.48 -8.92 17.68
CA THR A 246 -9.47 -7.50 18.06
C THR A 246 -8.19 -7.23 18.85
N LEU A 247 -7.31 -6.40 18.30
CA LEU A 247 -6.01 -6.06 18.88
C LEU A 247 -6.17 -4.82 19.73
N VAL A 248 -5.93 -4.98 21.04
CA VAL A 248 -6.08 -3.91 22.03
C VAL A 248 -4.71 -3.29 22.29
N THR A 249 -4.47 -2.07 21.81
CA THR A 249 -3.20 -1.33 21.98
C THR A 249 -1.96 -2.21 21.77
N PRO A 250 -1.78 -2.81 20.58
CA PRO A 250 -0.83 -3.90 20.36
C PRO A 250 0.66 -3.55 20.59
N GLY A 251 1.03 -2.26 20.56
CA GLY A 251 2.43 -1.84 20.56
C GLY A 251 3.17 -2.33 19.31
N ASP A 252 4.49 -2.39 19.36
CA ASP A 252 5.35 -2.98 18.31
C ASP A 252 5.26 -4.51 18.35
N THR A 253 4.56 -5.09 17.37
CA THR A 253 4.30 -6.52 17.33
C THR A 253 4.06 -7.05 15.93
N THR A 254 4.25 -8.37 15.78
CA THR A 254 3.65 -9.15 14.69
C THR A 254 2.58 -10.05 15.29
N HIS A 255 1.32 -9.67 15.11
CA HIS A 255 0.20 -10.48 15.58
C HIS A 255 -0.08 -11.62 14.60
N TRP A 256 0.10 -12.86 15.05
CA TRP A 256 -0.08 -14.06 14.22
C TRP A 256 -1.49 -14.65 14.35
N ILE A 257 -2.16 -14.77 13.20
CA ILE A 257 -3.37 -15.55 13.02
C ILE A 257 -2.96 -16.91 12.46
N ASN A 258 -3.26 -17.98 13.19
CA ASN A 258 -2.87 -19.35 12.85
C ASN A 258 -4.09 -20.27 12.77
N GLY A 259 -3.89 -21.48 12.24
CA GLY A 259 -4.93 -22.51 12.19
C GLY A 259 -5.99 -22.27 11.12
N LEU A 260 -5.67 -21.47 10.10
CA LEU A 260 -6.52 -21.29 8.93
C LEU A 260 -6.43 -22.53 8.03
N ARG A 261 -7.48 -22.76 7.23
CA ARG A 261 -7.43 -23.77 6.17
C ARG A 261 -6.27 -23.46 5.22
N ASP A 262 -5.65 -24.48 4.64
CA ASP A 262 -4.69 -24.23 3.57
C ASP A 262 -5.42 -23.78 2.30
N GLY A 263 -5.01 -22.65 1.74
CA GLY A 263 -5.66 -22.04 0.58
C GLY A 263 -5.50 -20.52 0.54
N GLU A 264 -6.17 -19.88 -0.42
CA GLU A 264 -6.20 -18.42 -0.52
C GLU A 264 -7.21 -17.80 0.45
N HIS A 265 -6.84 -16.63 0.95
CA HIS A 265 -7.58 -15.84 1.93
C HIS A 265 -7.51 -14.35 1.61
N THR A 266 -8.56 -13.62 1.99
CA THR A 266 -8.51 -12.15 2.10
C THR A 266 -8.26 -11.76 3.55
N VAL A 267 -7.57 -10.63 3.75
CA VAL A 267 -7.36 -10.05 5.07
C VAL A 267 -7.68 -8.56 5.03
N ARG A 268 -8.28 -8.06 6.11
CA ARG A 268 -8.51 -6.64 6.35
C ARG A 268 -8.10 -6.30 7.78
N VAL A 269 -7.26 -5.29 7.95
CA VAL A 269 -6.92 -4.71 9.26
C VAL A 269 -7.46 -3.30 9.28
N VAL A 270 -8.19 -2.91 10.31
CA VAL A 270 -8.82 -1.59 10.39
C VAL A 270 -8.69 -0.99 11.78
N LYS A 271 -8.31 0.29 11.84
CA LYS A 271 -8.23 1.06 13.08
C LYS A 271 -9.63 1.40 13.59
N ARG A 272 -9.92 1.06 14.85
CA ARG A 272 -11.26 1.20 15.46
C ARG A 272 -11.51 2.58 16.06
N ASN A 273 -10.56 3.15 16.79
CA ASN A 273 -10.80 4.34 17.61
C ASN A 273 -10.00 5.56 17.14
N ASP A 274 -10.47 6.75 17.50
CA ASP A 274 -9.73 7.99 17.30
C ASP A 274 -8.68 8.15 18.41
N THR A 275 -7.44 8.34 17.99
CA THR A 275 -6.29 8.53 18.87
C THR A 275 -5.50 9.73 18.34
N PRO A 276 -6.09 10.94 18.36
CA PRO A 276 -5.56 12.08 17.62
C PRO A 276 -4.18 12.53 18.09
N GLY A 277 -3.76 12.17 19.32
CA GLY A 277 -2.43 12.43 19.86
C GLY A 277 -1.34 11.45 19.40
N ASP A 278 -1.72 10.36 18.73
CA ASP A 278 -0.82 9.23 18.48
C ASP A 278 -0.73 8.87 16.99
N THR A 279 0.42 8.29 16.63
CA THR A 279 0.68 7.76 15.30
C THR A 279 0.68 6.24 15.36
N SER A 280 -0.06 5.62 14.46
CA SER A 280 0.01 4.19 14.18
C SER A 280 1.00 3.92 13.05
N THR A 281 1.72 2.82 13.13
CA THR A 281 2.57 2.30 12.06
C THR A 281 2.10 0.91 11.64
N PHE A 282 2.02 0.65 10.34
CA PHE A 282 1.73 -0.66 9.78
C PHE A 282 2.87 -1.13 8.89
N GLY A 283 3.40 -2.32 9.17
CA GLY A 283 4.55 -2.92 8.47
C GLY A 283 4.18 -3.94 7.39
N GLY A 284 2.88 -4.12 7.11
CA GLY A 284 2.41 -5.07 6.11
C GLY A 284 1.99 -6.42 6.71
N PHE A 285 1.78 -7.37 5.80
CA PHE A 285 1.42 -8.75 6.11
C PHE A 285 2.62 -9.67 5.92
N VAL A 286 2.70 -10.72 6.73
CA VAL A 286 3.73 -11.76 6.65
C VAL A 286 3.05 -13.12 6.61
N ALA A 287 3.20 -13.89 5.55
CA ALA A 287 2.61 -15.23 5.51
C ALA A 287 3.37 -16.18 6.47
N ALA A 288 2.65 -17.12 7.09
CA ALA A 288 3.27 -18.20 7.85
C ALA A 288 4.19 -19.05 6.94
N PRO A 289 5.15 -19.81 7.51
CA PRO A 289 6.03 -20.68 6.72
C PRO A 289 5.25 -21.58 5.76
N GLY A 290 5.67 -21.61 4.49
CA GLY A 290 4.98 -22.34 3.40
C GLY A 290 3.86 -21.54 2.71
N GLY A 291 3.45 -20.41 3.28
CA GLY A 291 2.51 -19.47 2.67
C GLY A 291 3.18 -18.36 1.86
N ALA A 292 2.35 -17.51 1.24
CA ALA A 292 2.80 -16.33 0.50
C ALA A 292 1.77 -15.19 0.61
N VAL A 293 2.25 -13.95 0.74
CA VAL A 293 1.44 -12.75 0.50
C VAL A 293 1.28 -12.59 -1.01
N LEU A 294 0.05 -12.39 -1.46
CA LEU A 294 -0.32 -12.29 -2.87
C LEU A 294 -0.39 -10.83 -3.31
N SER A 295 -0.74 -10.59 -4.57
CA SER A 295 -1.02 -9.24 -5.05
C SER A 295 -2.17 -8.61 -4.26
N LYS A 296 -2.07 -7.30 -4.01
CA LYS A 296 -3.12 -6.54 -3.33
C LYS A 296 -4.45 -6.62 -4.09
N PRO A 297 -5.60 -6.54 -3.38
CA PRO A 297 -6.90 -6.35 -4.02
C PRO A 297 -6.91 -5.13 -4.94
N ALA A 298 -7.79 -5.16 -5.95
CA ALA A 298 -8.07 -3.97 -6.75
C ALA A 298 -8.74 -2.90 -5.88
N ALA A 299 -8.44 -1.63 -6.18
CA ALA A 299 -9.19 -0.52 -5.59
C ALA A 299 -10.63 -0.54 -6.09
N ARG A 300 -11.53 0.02 -5.28
CA ARG A 300 -12.93 0.19 -5.67
C ARG A 300 -13.05 1.43 -6.56
N ASP A 301 -13.95 1.38 -7.55
CA ASP A 301 -14.18 2.50 -8.47
C ASP A 301 -14.86 3.69 -7.76
N ARG A 302 -15.68 3.38 -6.74
CA ARG A 302 -16.39 4.36 -5.92
C ARG A 302 -15.55 4.75 -4.71
N GLN A 303 -15.50 6.04 -4.42
CA GLN A 303 -14.76 6.63 -3.33
C GLN A 303 -15.62 7.67 -2.61
N ILE A 304 -15.73 7.54 -1.29
CA ILE A 304 -16.50 8.45 -0.44
C ILE A 304 -15.62 8.95 0.70
N GLU A 305 -15.53 10.27 0.87
CA GLU A 305 -14.93 10.87 2.06
C GLU A 305 -16.02 11.26 3.05
N PHE A 306 -15.86 10.86 4.31
CA PHE A 306 -16.69 11.33 5.42
C PHE A 306 -15.86 12.24 6.32
N ILE A 307 -16.33 13.45 6.50
CA ILE A 307 -15.72 14.51 7.31
C ILE A 307 -16.68 14.78 8.45
N GLY A 308 -16.20 14.74 9.70
CA GLY A 308 -17.08 15.08 10.81
C GLY A 308 -16.45 14.99 12.18
N ASP A 309 -17.34 14.90 13.16
CA ASP A 309 -17.02 14.85 14.59
C ASP A 309 -17.16 13.41 15.15
N SER A 310 -17.52 13.31 16.43
CA SER A 310 -17.68 12.06 17.18
C SER A 310 -18.73 11.12 16.56
N LEU A 311 -19.78 11.64 15.91
CA LEU A 311 -20.77 10.81 15.22
C LEU A 311 -20.13 10.09 14.03
N THR A 312 -19.27 10.79 13.28
CA THR A 312 -18.58 10.22 12.10
C THR A 312 -17.51 9.21 12.52
N VAL A 313 -16.85 9.46 13.66
CA VAL A 313 -15.88 8.55 14.28
C VAL A 313 -16.55 7.25 14.79
N GLY A 314 -17.81 7.29 15.20
CA GLY A 314 -18.46 6.19 15.92
C GLY A 314 -18.08 6.17 17.41
N TYR A 315 -18.05 7.35 18.03
CA TYR A 315 -17.69 7.54 19.44
C TYR A 315 -18.55 6.68 20.37
N GLY A 316 -17.92 5.71 21.05
CA GLY A 316 -18.58 4.84 22.02
C GLY A 316 -19.73 4.00 21.47
N ASN A 317 -19.82 3.83 20.14
CA ASN A 317 -20.99 3.27 19.47
C ASN A 317 -21.26 1.80 19.79
N VAL A 318 -20.23 1.01 20.13
CA VAL A 318 -20.42 -0.41 20.51
C VAL A 318 -20.56 -0.62 22.02
N SER A 319 -20.74 0.46 22.78
CA SER A 319 -20.94 0.35 24.23
C SER A 319 -22.29 -0.29 24.57
N GLY A 320 -22.30 -1.12 25.61
CA GLY A 320 -23.54 -1.61 26.24
C GLY A 320 -24.13 -0.66 27.28
N THR A 321 -23.52 0.51 27.48
CA THR A 321 -23.94 1.52 28.47
C THR A 321 -23.63 2.94 27.98
N ARG A 322 -24.40 3.91 28.45
CA ARG A 322 -24.14 5.34 28.22
C ARG A 322 -23.03 5.89 29.13
N ASP A 323 -22.90 5.36 30.33
CA ASP A 323 -21.91 5.85 31.30
C ASP A 323 -20.57 5.15 31.08
N CYS A 324 -19.68 5.80 30.33
CA CYS A 324 -18.35 5.28 29.99
C CYS A 324 -17.26 6.09 30.67
N ASN A 325 -16.34 5.42 31.35
CA ASN A 325 -15.06 6.05 31.69
C ASN A 325 -14.17 6.18 30.43
N PRO A 326 -13.07 6.96 30.47
CA PRO A 326 -12.24 7.19 29.29
C PRO A 326 -11.69 5.92 28.63
N GLU A 327 -11.38 4.89 29.41
CA GLU A 327 -10.91 3.61 28.87
C GLU A 327 -12.05 2.84 28.19
N GLN A 328 -13.23 2.77 28.83
CA GLN A 328 -14.42 2.14 28.23
C GLN A 328 -14.80 2.83 26.93
N LEU A 329 -14.82 4.16 26.91
CA LEU A 329 -15.05 4.96 25.72
C LEU A 329 -14.08 4.56 24.60
N LYS A 330 -12.77 4.57 24.90
CA LYS A 330 -11.73 4.20 23.94
C LYS A 330 -11.94 2.81 23.34
N ARG A 331 -12.31 1.81 24.15
CA ARG A 331 -12.54 0.43 23.68
C ARG A 331 -13.87 0.28 22.93
N ASN A 332 -14.86 1.08 23.30
CA ASN A 332 -16.20 1.04 22.73
C ASN A 332 -16.41 1.95 21.52
N THR A 333 -15.40 2.74 21.13
CA THR A 333 -15.38 3.45 19.84
C THR A 333 -14.95 2.50 18.73
N ASN A 334 -15.81 2.28 17.74
CA ASN A 334 -15.47 1.51 16.54
C ASN A 334 -15.96 2.17 15.24
N THR A 335 -15.02 2.82 14.57
CA THR A 335 -15.21 3.49 13.28
C THR A 335 -15.51 2.53 12.13
N ASP A 336 -15.06 1.28 12.18
CA ASP A 336 -15.40 0.30 11.13
C ASP A 336 -16.91 -0.03 11.19
N VAL A 337 -17.62 0.25 12.29
CA VAL A 337 -19.09 0.11 12.34
C VAL A 337 -19.82 1.44 12.47
N SER A 338 -19.15 2.56 12.21
CA SER A 338 -19.82 3.86 12.13
C SER A 338 -20.66 3.98 10.87
N TYR A 339 -21.64 4.89 10.86
CA TYR A 339 -22.54 5.08 9.72
C TYR A 339 -21.78 5.34 8.41
N GLY A 340 -20.64 6.03 8.45
CA GLY A 340 -19.84 6.34 7.26
C GLY A 340 -19.22 5.08 6.65
N ALA A 341 -18.59 4.24 7.47
CA ALA A 341 -18.00 2.98 7.02
C ALA A 341 -19.09 2.00 6.54
N LEU A 342 -20.22 1.92 7.24
CA LEU A 342 -21.36 1.10 6.85
C LEU A 342 -21.96 1.55 5.51
N THR A 343 -22.17 2.86 5.33
CA THR A 343 -22.66 3.45 4.08
C THR A 343 -21.72 3.11 2.92
N ALA A 344 -20.40 3.30 3.09
CA ALA A 344 -19.44 2.98 2.05
C ALA A 344 -19.47 1.50 1.64
N ARG A 345 -19.58 0.57 2.61
CA ARG A 345 -19.70 -0.86 2.30
C ARG A 345 -20.97 -1.21 1.55
N GLN A 346 -22.11 -0.63 1.92
CA GLN A 346 -23.38 -0.86 1.21
C GLN A 346 -23.29 -0.42 -0.25
N LEU A 347 -22.44 0.57 -0.54
CA LEU A 347 -22.25 1.15 -1.86
C LEU A 347 -21.05 0.57 -2.62
N ASP A 348 -20.35 -0.42 -2.05
CA ASP A 348 -19.08 -0.96 -2.54
C ASP A 348 -18.06 0.15 -2.88
N ALA A 349 -17.87 1.07 -1.94
CA ALA A 349 -16.97 2.20 -2.07
C ALA A 349 -15.77 2.07 -1.12
N ASP A 350 -14.60 2.48 -1.62
CA ASP A 350 -13.49 2.83 -0.76
C ASP A 350 -13.85 4.08 0.03
N TYR A 351 -13.33 4.20 1.25
CA TYR A 351 -13.69 5.31 2.12
C TYR A 351 -12.52 5.92 2.90
N GLN A 352 -12.68 7.20 3.23
CA GLN A 352 -11.91 7.86 4.28
C GLN A 352 -12.85 8.35 5.36
N ILE A 353 -12.56 8.01 6.63
CA ILE A 353 -13.21 8.62 7.79
C ILE A 353 -12.25 9.66 8.39
N ASN A 354 -12.42 10.91 7.97
CA ASN A 354 -11.66 12.02 8.48
C ASN A 354 -12.47 12.67 9.62
N GLY A 355 -12.74 11.88 10.67
CA GLY A 355 -13.48 12.32 11.86
C GLY A 355 -12.56 12.76 13.00
N PHE A 356 -12.97 13.77 13.77
CA PHE A 356 -12.27 14.18 15.01
C PHE A 356 -13.28 14.53 16.10
N SER A 357 -13.39 13.67 17.12
CA SER A 357 -14.36 13.83 18.21
C SER A 357 -14.20 15.16 18.97
N GLY A 358 -15.33 15.79 19.28
CA GLY A 358 -15.40 17.04 20.05
C GLY A 358 -15.05 18.32 19.29
N LEU A 359 -14.48 18.24 18.08
CA LEU A 359 -14.17 19.44 17.29
C LEU A 359 -15.34 19.86 16.39
N GLY A 360 -15.50 21.17 16.20
CA GLY A 360 -16.49 21.75 15.29
C GLY A 360 -15.86 22.65 14.24
N MET A 361 -16.72 23.36 13.49
CA MET A 361 -16.31 24.24 12.40
C MET A 361 -15.65 25.51 12.91
N VAL A 362 -16.26 26.21 13.86
CA VAL A 362 -15.78 27.46 14.48
C VAL A 362 -15.65 27.36 16.00
N ARG A 363 -16.37 26.42 16.61
CA ARG A 363 -16.39 26.17 18.05
C ARG A 363 -16.40 24.67 18.31
N ASN A 364 -15.72 24.24 19.37
CA ASN A 364 -15.68 22.85 19.80
C ASN A 364 -16.66 22.64 20.97
N VAL A 365 -16.95 21.38 21.29
CA VAL A 365 -17.91 21.02 22.35
C VAL A 365 -17.55 21.73 23.65
N ALA A 366 -18.54 22.36 24.29
CA ALA A 366 -18.37 23.12 25.53
C ALA A 366 -17.25 24.19 25.51
N GLY A 367 -16.82 24.64 24.33
CA GLY A 367 -15.76 25.65 24.19
C GLY A 367 -14.33 25.13 24.43
N ILE A 368 -14.10 23.82 24.40
CA ILE A 368 -12.76 23.25 24.60
C ILE A 368 -11.79 23.70 23.52
N SER A 369 -10.50 23.80 23.87
CA SER A 369 -9.41 24.05 22.92
C SER A 369 -9.68 25.21 21.94
N PRO A 370 -9.95 26.44 22.44
CA PRO A 370 -10.46 27.55 21.62
C PRO A 370 -9.51 28.01 20.51
N ASP A 371 -8.22 27.68 20.60
CA ASP A 371 -7.20 28.04 19.61
C ASP A 371 -7.24 27.18 18.34
N VAL A 372 -8.01 26.09 18.35
CA VAL A 372 -8.09 25.15 17.22
C VAL A 372 -9.54 24.76 16.92
N THR A 373 -9.79 24.34 15.68
CA THR A 373 -11.08 23.79 15.24
C THR A 373 -10.83 22.57 14.37
N TYR A 374 -11.88 21.86 13.93
CA TYR A 374 -11.71 20.75 12.98
C TYR A 374 -10.91 21.16 11.74
N ARG A 375 -11.14 22.40 11.25
CA ARG A 375 -10.46 22.95 10.06
C ARG A 375 -8.93 23.02 10.22
N THR A 376 -8.41 23.11 11.45
CA THR A 376 -6.96 23.08 11.75
C THR A 376 -6.31 21.76 11.36
N TYR A 377 -7.06 20.66 11.45
CA TYR A 377 -6.55 19.30 11.26
C TYR A 377 -6.86 18.72 9.89
N TYR A 378 -7.88 19.24 9.19
CA TYR A 378 -8.39 18.66 7.95
C TYR A 378 -7.32 18.44 6.86
N ASP A 379 -6.25 19.22 6.79
CA ASP A 379 -5.24 19.01 5.75
C ASP A 379 -4.20 17.94 6.13
N ARG A 380 -4.13 17.49 7.38
CA ARG A 380 -3.07 16.60 7.89
C ARG A 380 -3.26 15.15 7.43
N ALA A 381 -2.15 14.44 7.26
CA ALA A 381 -2.13 12.97 7.24
C ALA A 381 -2.02 12.42 8.66
N LEU A 382 -1.16 13.04 9.47
CA LEU A 382 -0.94 12.72 10.88
C LEU A 382 -1.46 13.86 11.75
N LEU A 383 -2.49 13.58 12.55
CA LEU A 383 -3.22 14.55 13.36
C LEU A 383 -2.34 15.23 14.40
N ASN A 384 -1.43 14.47 15.01
CA ASN A 384 -0.50 14.89 16.05
C ASN A 384 0.77 15.59 15.55
N VAL A 385 0.98 15.69 14.23
CA VAL A 385 2.17 16.34 13.66
C VAL A 385 1.79 17.73 13.15
N ASP A 386 2.25 18.75 13.86
CA ASP A 386 1.98 20.14 13.49
C ASP A 386 2.59 20.51 12.14
N GLY A 387 1.79 21.20 11.32
CA GLY A 387 2.14 21.57 9.96
C GLY A 387 2.14 20.40 8.96
N ASP A 388 1.79 19.18 9.38
CA ASP A 388 1.67 18.05 8.45
C ASP A 388 0.59 18.32 7.40
N VAL A 389 0.85 17.85 6.17
CA VAL A 389 -0.10 17.97 5.06
C VAL A 389 -0.14 16.64 4.34
N TRP A 390 -1.34 16.07 4.22
CA TRP A 390 -1.57 14.85 3.49
C TRP A 390 -1.32 15.04 2.00
N GLN A 391 -0.35 14.28 1.51
CA GLN A 391 -0.01 14.19 0.10
C GLN A 391 -0.91 13.13 -0.54
N ASN A 392 -1.95 13.59 -1.24
CA ASN A 392 -2.82 12.71 -2.00
C ASN A 392 -1.97 11.98 -3.08
N PRO A 393 -1.95 10.63 -3.11
CA PRO A 393 -1.19 9.87 -4.11
C PRO A 393 -1.72 10.03 -5.55
N GLY A 394 -2.79 10.81 -5.76
CA GLY A 394 -3.43 11.05 -7.05
C GLY A 394 -4.52 10.03 -7.38
N THR A 395 -4.57 8.92 -6.64
CA THR A 395 -5.57 7.85 -6.76
C THR A 395 -6.81 8.10 -5.91
N TRP A 396 -6.77 9.03 -4.95
CA TRP A 396 -7.95 9.43 -4.18
C TRP A 396 -8.64 10.62 -4.84
N ARG A 397 -9.80 10.37 -5.44
CA ARG A 397 -10.67 11.29 -6.17
C ARG A 397 -12.12 10.97 -5.81
N PRO A 398 -12.56 11.32 -4.59
CA PRO A 398 -13.89 10.95 -4.12
C PRO A 398 -14.97 11.54 -5.02
N GLN A 399 -15.88 10.69 -5.49
CA GLN A 399 -17.09 11.15 -6.19
C GLN A 399 -18.05 11.83 -5.22
N ILE A 400 -18.01 11.46 -3.93
CA ILE A 400 -18.85 12.04 -2.88
C ILE A 400 -18.00 12.43 -1.68
N VAL A 401 -18.24 13.63 -1.14
CA VAL A 401 -17.73 14.05 0.17
C VAL A 401 -18.91 14.41 1.07
N VAL A 402 -19.07 13.71 2.18
CA VAL A 402 -20.09 13.94 3.20
C VAL A 402 -19.48 14.75 4.34
N VAL A 403 -20.07 15.89 4.68
CA VAL A 403 -19.62 16.78 5.76
C VAL A 403 -20.68 16.80 6.85
N ASN A 404 -20.35 16.27 8.02
CA ASN A 404 -21.20 16.22 9.21
C ASN A 404 -20.49 16.91 10.38
N LEU A 405 -20.49 18.25 10.35
CA LEU A 405 -19.89 19.12 11.36
C LEU A 405 -20.89 20.17 11.80
N GLY A 406 -20.97 20.42 13.11
CA GLY A 406 -21.81 21.48 13.68
C GLY A 406 -22.50 21.09 14.97
N SER A 407 -22.61 19.80 15.28
CA SER A 407 -23.18 19.34 16.55
C SER A 407 -22.42 19.97 17.74
N ASN A 408 -21.09 19.96 17.68
CA ASN A 408 -20.22 20.55 18.70
C ASN A 408 -20.28 22.08 18.74
N ASP A 409 -20.41 22.74 17.58
CA ASP A 409 -20.51 24.19 17.51
C ASP A 409 -21.74 24.67 18.31
N PHE A 410 -22.88 24.00 18.11
CA PHE A 410 -24.16 24.36 18.73
C PHE A 410 -24.49 23.53 19.98
N SER A 411 -23.49 22.93 20.63
CA SER A 411 -23.64 22.46 22.00
C SER A 411 -23.92 23.66 22.93
N ASP A 412 -24.37 23.40 24.16
CA ASP A 412 -24.56 24.44 25.17
C ASP A 412 -23.32 25.35 25.29
N LEU A 413 -23.57 26.66 25.34
CA LEU A 413 -22.54 27.68 25.52
C LEU A 413 -22.08 27.71 26.98
N THR A 414 -20.77 27.57 27.19
CA THR A 414 -20.15 27.70 28.50
C THR A 414 -20.06 29.19 28.89
N PRO A 415 -20.38 29.58 30.14
CA PRO A 415 -20.23 30.95 30.58
C PRO A 415 -18.80 31.47 30.38
N GLY A 416 -18.68 32.65 29.78
CA GLY A 416 -17.38 33.30 29.49
C GLY A 416 -16.86 33.08 28.08
N GLU A 417 -17.51 32.26 27.27
CA GLU A 417 -17.23 32.17 25.83
C GLU A 417 -17.55 33.49 25.10
N PRO A 418 -16.84 33.82 24.01
CA PRO A 418 -16.99 35.09 23.28
C PRO A 418 -18.24 35.14 22.38
N TRP A 419 -19.08 34.11 22.43
CA TRP A 419 -20.15 33.87 21.48
C TRP A 419 -21.51 34.30 22.03
N THR A 420 -22.28 34.99 21.18
CA THR A 420 -23.74 35.01 21.29
C THR A 420 -24.29 33.95 20.33
N PRO A 421 -25.53 33.46 20.51
CA PRO A 421 -26.15 32.55 19.55
C PRO A 421 -26.10 33.07 18.10
N ASP A 422 -26.39 34.37 17.90
CA ASP A 422 -26.37 34.99 16.58
C ASP A 422 -24.97 35.12 15.99
N SER A 423 -23.97 35.53 16.79
CA SER A 423 -22.60 35.69 16.31
C SER A 423 -21.96 34.35 15.98
N LEU A 424 -22.24 33.31 16.78
CA LEU A 424 -21.83 31.94 16.52
C LEU A 424 -22.45 31.41 15.23
N ALA A 425 -23.77 31.56 15.07
CA ALA A 425 -24.47 31.08 13.89
C ALA A 425 -23.97 31.75 12.60
N ALA A 426 -23.70 33.05 12.64
CA ALA A 426 -23.13 33.78 11.50
C ALA A 426 -21.70 33.33 11.15
N ALA A 427 -20.84 33.17 12.18
CA ALA A 427 -19.49 32.67 11.99
C ALA A 427 -19.48 31.24 11.44
N TYR A 428 -20.34 30.38 11.99
CA TYR A 428 -20.51 28.99 11.54
C TYR A 428 -20.90 28.91 10.06
N ARG A 429 -21.95 29.62 9.63
CA ARG A 429 -22.39 29.61 8.22
C ARG A 429 -21.28 30.06 7.28
N THR A 430 -20.56 31.10 7.66
CA THR A 430 -19.43 31.63 6.88
C THR A 430 -18.34 30.57 6.75
N ALA A 431 -17.88 30.03 7.87
CA ALA A 431 -16.81 29.03 7.91
C ALA A 431 -17.17 27.73 7.19
N TYR A 432 -18.42 27.27 7.31
CA TYR A 432 -18.89 26.07 6.61
C TYR A 432 -18.92 26.31 5.09
N GLY A 433 -19.47 27.44 4.63
CA GLY A 433 -19.47 27.79 3.21
C GLY A 433 -18.06 27.88 2.62
N GLU A 434 -17.11 28.48 3.36
CA GLU A 434 -15.70 28.50 2.99
C GLU A 434 -15.06 27.11 2.95
N PHE A 435 -15.42 26.24 3.89
CA PHE A 435 -14.93 24.88 3.92
C PHE A 435 -15.43 24.06 2.73
N LEU A 436 -16.72 24.17 2.36
CA LEU A 436 -17.25 23.57 1.13
C LEU A 436 -16.54 24.09 -0.13
N ARG A 437 -16.26 25.40 -0.19
CA ARG A 437 -15.47 25.98 -1.28
C ARG A 437 -14.05 25.39 -1.32
N LYS A 438 -13.40 25.19 -0.16
CA LYS A 438 -12.10 24.53 -0.07
C LYS A 438 -12.15 23.11 -0.62
N LEU A 439 -13.17 22.32 -0.27
CA LEU A 439 -13.37 20.97 -0.80
C LEU A 439 -13.59 20.98 -2.32
N ARG A 440 -14.40 21.92 -2.82
CA ARG A 440 -14.60 22.14 -4.26
C ARG A 440 -13.29 22.46 -4.98
N THR A 441 -12.43 23.30 -4.40
CA THR A 441 -11.09 23.57 -4.95
C THR A 441 -10.19 22.34 -4.91
N ARG A 442 -10.28 21.52 -3.86
CA ARG A 442 -9.46 20.31 -3.68
C ARG A 442 -9.79 19.21 -4.68
N TYR A 443 -11.08 18.94 -4.89
CA TYR A 443 -11.52 17.78 -5.67
C TYR A 443 -12.12 18.13 -7.04
N GLY A 444 -12.41 19.40 -7.29
CA GLY A 444 -12.94 19.88 -8.55
C GLY A 444 -14.46 19.78 -8.67
N ALA A 445 -14.98 20.21 -9.82
CA ALA A 445 -16.43 20.31 -10.06
C ALA A 445 -17.16 18.96 -10.15
N GLY A 446 -16.45 17.86 -10.42
CA GLY A 446 -17.05 16.53 -10.56
C GLY A 446 -17.43 15.86 -9.24
N THR A 447 -16.92 16.35 -8.10
CA THR A 447 -17.24 15.78 -6.79
C THR A 447 -18.58 16.31 -6.27
N THR A 448 -19.45 15.43 -5.81
CA THR A 448 -20.68 15.81 -5.13
C THR A 448 -20.40 16.08 -3.66
N LEU A 449 -20.78 17.24 -3.15
CA LEU A 449 -20.64 17.60 -1.74
C LEU A 449 -21.98 17.43 -1.04
N VAL A 450 -22.02 16.71 0.07
CA VAL A 450 -23.23 16.50 0.87
C VAL A 450 -22.99 17.11 2.25
N ALA A 451 -23.71 18.17 2.56
CA ALA A 451 -23.67 18.81 3.87
C ALA A 451 -24.81 18.27 4.73
N VAL A 452 -24.45 17.71 5.89
CA VAL A 452 -25.38 17.07 6.82
C VAL A 452 -25.84 18.06 7.87
N GLY A 453 -27.16 18.22 8.01
CA GLY A 453 -27.80 18.97 9.08
C GLY A 453 -28.43 18.04 10.12
N PHE A 454 -28.38 18.45 11.38
CA PHE A 454 -28.79 17.70 12.56
C PHE A 454 -29.27 18.64 13.68
N ASP A 455 -30.47 18.45 14.21
CA ASP A 455 -31.03 19.27 15.30
C ASP A 455 -30.78 20.78 15.14
N GLY A 456 -30.05 21.37 16.10
CA GLY A 456 -29.81 22.80 16.22
C GLY A 456 -28.99 23.42 15.10
N ASN A 457 -28.25 22.63 14.30
CA ASN A 457 -27.51 23.16 13.16
C ASN A 457 -28.23 22.98 11.81
N ALA A 458 -29.35 22.23 11.77
CA ALA A 458 -29.97 21.78 10.53
C ALA A 458 -30.34 22.94 9.59
N GLU A 459 -30.96 23.99 10.14
CA GLU A 459 -31.34 25.19 9.39
C GLU A 459 -30.12 25.96 8.87
N HIS A 460 -29.06 26.06 9.68
CA HIS A 460 -27.84 26.77 9.28
C HIS A 460 -27.10 26.04 8.15
N VAL A 461 -27.05 24.71 8.19
CA VAL A 461 -26.48 23.91 7.10
C VAL A 461 -27.32 24.04 5.84
N ARG A 462 -28.65 24.03 5.94
CA ARG A 462 -29.54 24.25 4.79
C ARG A 462 -29.27 25.60 4.13
N GLN A 463 -29.18 26.67 4.92
CA GLN A 463 -28.87 28.02 4.43
C GLN A 463 -27.48 28.10 3.77
N VAL A 464 -26.48 27.37 4.28
CA VAL A 464 -25.15 27.28 3.66
C VAL A 464 -25.24 26.62 2.29
N VAL A 465 -25.98 25.51 2.18
CA VAL A 465 -26.17 24.80 0.90
C VAL A 465 -26.91 25.68 -0.11
N GLU A 466 -28.01 26.31 0.30
CA GLU A 466 -28.76 27.27 -0.52
C GLU A 466 -27.83 28.38 -1.05
N ALA A 467 -27.04 29.02 -0.16
CA ALA A 467 -26.11 30.06 -0.56
C ALA A 467 -25.01 29.57 -1.52
N ARG A 468 -24.54 28.32 -1.41
CA ARG A 468 -23.58 27.73 -2.35
C ARG A 468 -24.22 27.48 -3.72
N ASN A 469 -25.45 26.98 -3.74
CA ASN A 469 -26.21 26.72 -4.96
C ASN A 469 -26.56 28.03 -5.69
N ASP A 470 -26.99 29.06 -4.97
CA ASP A 470 -27.26 30.40 -5.52
C ASP A 470 -26.00 31.06 -6.09
N ALA A 471 -24.82 30.73 -5.52
CA ALA A 471 -23.52 31.13 -6.05
C ALA A 471 -23.02 30.26 -7.24
N GLY A 472 -23.85 29.34 -7.74
CA GLY A 472 -23.59 28.53 -8.94
C GLY A 472 -22.94 27.17 -8.71
N ASP A 473 -22.74 26.73 -7.46
CA ASP A 473 -22.17 25.41 -7.14
C ASP A 473 -23.29 24.39 -6.89
N SER A 474 -24.01 24.00 -7.96
CA SER A 474 -25.17 23.10 -7.87
C SER A 474 -24.86 21.66 -7.46
N GLY A 475 -23.58 21.32 -7.28
CA GLY A 475 -23.13 20.01 -6.81
C GLY A 475 -23.04 19.91 -5.29
N VAL A 476 -23.66 20.86 -4.56
CA VAL A 476 -23.77 20.85 -3.10
C VAL A 476 -25.20 20.49 -2.70
N HIS A 477 -25.34 19.40 -1.96
CA HIS A 477 -26.63 18.85 -1.53
C HIS A 477 -26.76 18.90 -0.02
N TYR A 478 -27.98 19.17 0.43
CA TYR A 478 -28.35 19.10 1.84
C TYR A 478 -28.91 17.72 2.14
N TRP A 479 -28.50 17.13 3.26
CA TRP A 479 -29.14 15.94 3.81
C TRP A 479 -29.45 16.16 5.30
N PHE A 480 -30.69 15.91 5.68
CA PHE A 480 -31.12 15.99 7.08
C PHE A 480 -30.96 14.63 7.73
N LEU A 481 -30.16 14.55 8.79
CA LEU A 481 -30.05 13.35 9.63
C LEU A 481 -31.30 13.27 10.52
N ASP A 482 -32.30 12.56 10.04
CA ASP A 482 -33.49 12.25 10.83
C ASP A 482 -33.13 11.31 11.99
N GLN A 483 -33.48 11.72 13.20
CA GLN A 483 -33.24 10.96 14.43
C GLN A 483 -34.36 9.98 14.78
N SER A 484 -35.43 9.94 13.99
CA SER A 484 -36.53 9.02 14.26
C SER A 484 -36.02 7.58 14.38
N GLY A 485 -36.34 6.91 15.49
CA GLY A 485 -35.93 5.52 15.74
C GLY A 485 -34.49 5.30 16.17
N LEU A 486 -33.70 6.36 16.43
CA LEU A 486 -32.39 6.23 17.06
C LEU A 486 -32.52 6.07 18.58
N ASP A 487 -31.68 5.24 19.20
CA ASP A 487 -31.73 4.88 20.63
C ASP A 487 -30.74 5.66 21.51
N PHE A 488 -29.67 6.21 20.91
CA PHE A 488 -28.61 6.95 21.58
C PHE A 488 -28.04 6.20 22.81
N LEU A 489 -27.85 4.89 22.68
CA LEU A 489 -27.35 4.03 23.76
C LEU A 489 -25.81 3.94 23.81
N GLY A 490 -25.10 4.57 22.87
CA GLY A 490 -23.64 4.69 22.93
C GLY A 490 -23.16 5.54 24.12
N CYS A 491 -21.84 5.56 24.33
CA CYS A 491 -21.24 6.35 25.42
C CYS A 491 -21.67 7.82 25.36
N ASP A 492 -21.92 8.41 26.52
CA ASP A 492 -22.31 9.81 26.67
C ASP A 492 -23.52 10.21 25.82
N ARG A 493 -24.44 9.25 25.62
CA ARG A 493 -25.65 9.40 24.80
C ARG A 493 -25.35 9.64 23.31
N HIS A 494 -24.21 9.18 22.81
CA HIS A 494 -23.93 9.12 21.38
C HIS A 494 -24.72 8.00 20.69
N THR A 495 -24.71 8.01 19.36
CA THR A 495 -25.28 6.97 18.52
C THR A 495 -24.72 5.60 18.89
N SER A 496 -25.58 4.59 19.01
CA SER A 496 -25.17 3.20 19.14
C SER A 496 -24.82 2.58 17.77
N ALA A 497 -24.28 1.36 17.77
CA ALA A 497 -24.06 0.60 16.54
C ALA A 497 -25.37 0.25 15.81
N HIS A 498 -26.50 0.21 16.54
CA HIS A 498 -27.82 0.14 15.93
C HIS A 498 -28.14 1.44 15.19
N ASP A 499 -27.94 2.58 15.84
CA ASP A 499 -28.18 3.90 15.26
C ASP A 499 -27.31 4.16 14.02
N ASP A 500 -26.02 3.81 14.08
CA ASP A 500 -25.10 3.90 12.95
C ASP A 500 -25.61 3.11 11.73
N ARG A 501 -26.23 1.94 11.96
CA ARG A 501 -26.84 1.15 10.89
C ARG A 501 -28.09 1.83 10.35
N VAL A 502 -28.97 2.33 11.20
CA VAL A 502 -30.17 3.06 10.78
C VAL A 502 -29.81 4.30 9.95
N ILE A 503 -28.77 5.04 10.36
CA ILE A 503 -28.26 6.20 9.62
C ILE A 503 -27.69 5.76 8.27
N ALA A 504 -26.89 4.69 8.22
CA ALA A 504 -26.33 4.17 6.99
C ALA A 504 -27.40 3.70 5.99
N ASP A 505 -28.43 2.99 6.47
CA ASP A 505 -29.55 2.49 5.66
C ASP A 505 -30.39 3.64 5.06
N ARG A 506 -30.35 4.83 5.66
CA ARG A 506 -30.98 6.05 5.13
C ARG A 506 -30.06 6.82 4.19
N LEU A 507 -28.78 6.91 4.55
CA LEU A 507 -27.80 7.69 3.81
C LEU A 507 -27.42 7.03 2.49
N ALA A 508 -27.21 5.71 2.46
CA ALA A 508 -26.78 5.01 1.26
C ALA A 508 -27.76 5.19 0.07
N PRO A 509 -29.09 4.98 0.22
CA PRO A 509 -30.04 5.25 -0.86
C PRO A 509 -30.06 6.72 -1.30
N PHE A 510 -29.91 7.65 -0.36
CA PHE A 510 -29.81 9.08 -0.69
C PHE A 510 -28.57 9.33 -1.56
N LEU A 511 -27.39 8.86 -1.15
CA LEU A 511 -26.16 9.04 -1.93
C LEU A 511 -26.23 8.39 -3.32
N SER A 512 -26.84 7.20 -3.43
CA SER A 512 -27.08 6.54 -4.73
C SER A 512 -28.05 7.29 -5.64
N SER A 513 -28.91 8.16 -5.09
CA SER A 513 -29.83 8.97 -5.89
C SER A 513 -29.17 10.22 -6.50
N LEU A 514 -27.97 10.59 -6.03
CA LEU A 514 -27.27 11.78 -6.50
C LEU A 514 -26.66 11.54 -7.91
N PRO A 515 -26.57 12.59 -8.74
CA PRO A 515 -26.05 12.49 -10.12
C PRO A 515 -24.51 12.45 -10.14
N THR A 516 -23.92 11.46 -9.47
CA THR A 516 -22.47 11.32 -9.33
C THR A 516 -21.81 10.64 -10.52
N GLY A 517 -22.59 9.89 -11.31
CA GLY A 517 -22.09 9.11 -12.45
C GLY A 517 -21.08 8.05 -12.06
N TRP A 518 -21.21 7.50 -10.84
CA TRP A 518 -20.34 6.45 -10.26
C TRP A 518 -19.83 5.44 -11.28
#